data_AF-A0A396TR17-F1
#
_entry.id   AF-A0A396TR17-F1
#
_cell.length_a   1.000
_cell.length_b   1.000
_cell.length_c   1.000
_cell.angle_alpha   90.00
_cell.angle_beta   90.00
_cell.angle_gamma   90.00
#
_symmetry.space_group_name_H-M   'P 1'
#
loop_
_entity.id
_entity.type
_entity.pdbx_description
1 polymer ?
#
loop_
_entity_poly.entity_id
_entity_poly.type
_entity_poly.pdbx_seq_one_letter_code
_entity_poly.pdbx_strand_id
1 'polypeptide(L)'
;MLLKLQKHVFALSFVLILLFFFFHYLGYNTESLISIYLFLSVWGIEKCISWQLGYKIGVAPMITIPVNANRQIRLLGLSWGVVISILGFYNLFSVLAT
;
A
#
# COMPACT_ATOMS: atom_id res chain seq x y z
N MET A 1 1.30 -19.08 7.80
CA MET A 1 0.31 -18.07 8.27
C MET A 1 0.52 -16.72 7.57
N LEU A 2 1.72 -16.15 7.65
CA LEU A 2 2.08 -14.85 7.04
C LEU A 2 1.82 -14.75 5.52
N LEU A 3 2.06 -15.84 4.77
CA LEU A 3 1.75 -15.91 3.33
C LEU A 3 0.26 -15.78 3.02
N LYS A 4 -0.61 -16.42 3.83
CA LYS A 4 -2.06 -16.29 3.65
C LYS A 4 -2.48 -14.84 3.92
N LEU A 5 -1.96 -14.23 4.99
CA LEU A 5 -2.23 -12.83 5.30
C LEU A 5 -1.82 -11.89 4.17
N GLN A 6 -0.61 -12.06 3.61
CA GLN A 6 -0.12 -11.26 2.48
C GLN A 6 -1.09 -11.26 1.30
N LYS A 7 -1.62 -12.44 0.92
CA LYS A 7 -2.60 -12.56 -0.17
C LYS A 7 -3.90 -11.81 0.12
N HIS A 8 -4.40 -11.85 1.37
CA HIS A 8 -5.62 -11.15 1.76
C HIS A 8 -5.40 -9.63 1.76
N VAL A 9 -4.26 -9.16 2.29
CA VAL A 9 -3.89 -7.74 2.29
C VAL A 9 -3.72 -7.22 0.85
N PHE A 10 -3.09 -8.01 -0.02
CA PHE A 10 -2.99 -7.66 -1.45
C PHE A 10 -4.36 -7.57 -2.12
N ALA A 11 -5.22 -8.58 -1.93
CA ALA A 11 -6.58 -8.57 -2.48
C ALA A 11 -7.38 -7.36 -1.99
N LEU A 12 -7.27 -7.02 -0.69
CA LEU A 12 -7.91 -5.84 -0.12
C LEU A 12 -7.40 -4.54 -0.75
N SER A 13 -6.08 -4.39 -0.94
CA SER A 13 -5.51 -3.22 -1.64
C SER A 13 -6.05 -3.10 -3.06
N PHE A 14 -6.22 -4.23 -3.76
CA PHE A 14 -6.77 -4.24 -5.12
C PHE A 14 -8.25 -3.82 -5.15
N VAL A 15 -9.05 -4.25 -4.17
CA VAL A 15 -10.45 -3.80 -4.05
C VAL A 15 -10.54 -2.30 -3.76
N LEU A 16 -9.67 -1.78 -2.88
CA LEU A 16 -9.66 -0.37 -2.51
C LEU A 16 -9.30 0.56 -3.68
N ILE A 17 -8.37 0.15 -4.54
CA ILE A 17 -8.05 0.94 -5.73
C ILE A 17 -9.19 0.91 -6.76
N LEU A 18 -9.91 -0.21 -6.90
CA LEU A 18 -11.12 -0.27 -7.74
C LEU A 18 -12.23 0.63 -7.19
N LEU A 19 -12.44 0.63 -5.86
CA LEU A 19 -13.39 1.53 -5.20
C LEU A 19 -13.04 2.99 -5.39
N PHE A 20 -11.75 3.36 -5.34
CA PHE A 20 -11.29 4.71 -5.65
C PHE A 20 -11.76 5.15 -7.03
N PHE A 21 -11.51 4.34 -8.07
CA PHE A 21 -11.94 4.65 -9.44
C PHE A 21 -13.46 4.69 -9.58
N PHE A 22 -14.17 3.77 -8.92
CA PHE A 22 -15.63 3.72 -8.93
C PHE A 22 -16.26 4.97 -8.30
N PHE A 23 -15.83 5.34 -7.10
CA PHE A 23 -16.33 6.55 -6.42
C PHE A 23 -15.92 7.83 -7.16
N HIS A 24 -14.71 7.86 -7.73
CA HIS A 24 -14.28 8.98 -8.55
C HIS A 24 -15.17 9.15 -9.79
N TYR A 25 -15.49 8.04 -10.47
CA TYR A 25 -16.38 8.05 -11.65
C TYR A 25 -17.79 8.54 -11.32
N LEU A 26 -18.30 8.22 -10.13
CA LEU A 26 -19.61 8.66 -9.66
C LEU A 26 -19.62 10.09 -9.07
N GLY A 27 -18.46 10.75 -8.98
CA GLY A 27 -18.33 12.10 -8.41
C GLY A 27 -18.33 12.15 -6.88
N TYR A 28 -18.24 11.00 -6.20
CA TYR A 28 -18.15 10.88 -4.74
C TYR A 28 -16.71 11.16 -4.28
N ASN A 29 -16.36 12.45 -4.21
CA ASN A 29 -14.99 12.91 -3.97
C ASN A 29 -14.44 12.48 -2.61
N THR A 30 -15.25 12.54 -1.55
CA THR A 30 -14.82 12.19 -0.18
C THR A 30 -14.54 10.69 -0.05
N GLU A 31 -15.44 9.86 -0.58
CA GLU A 31 -15.36 8.41 -0.57
C GLU A 31 -14.24 7.89 -1.45
N SER A 32 -14.00 8.57 -2.58
CA SER A 32 -12.84 8.35 -3.43
C SER A 32 -11.54 8.63 -2.66
N LEU A 33 -11.43 9.78 -1.99
CA LEU A 33 -10.26 10.12 -1.16
C LEU A 33 -10.02 9.10 -0.04
N ILE A 34 -11.07 8.71 0.68
CA ILE A 34 -10.99 7.66 1.72
C ILE A 34 -10.45 6.34 1.12
N SER A 35 -10.96 5.95 -0.04
CA SER A 35 -10.56 4.70 -0.71
C SER A 35 -9.09 4.70 -1.13
N ILE A 36 -8.57 5.82 -1.65
CA ILE A 36 -7.15 5.90 -2.03
C ILE A 36 -6.23 5.93 -0.80
N TYR A 37 -6.63 6.57 0.30
CA TYR A 37 -5.83 6.56 1.53
C TYR A 37 -5.80 5.20 2.20
N LEU A 38 -6.93 4.50 2.22
CA LEU A 38 -6.98 3.10 2.66
C LEU A 38 -6.11 2.22 1.75
N PHE A 39 -6.17 2.41 0.43
CA PHE A 39 -5.32 1.69 -0.51
C PHE A 39 -3.83 1.89 -0.18
N LEU A 40 -3.36 3.13 -0.03
CA LEU A 40 -1.95 3.43 0.26
C LEU A 40 -1.49 2.78 1.58
N SER A 41 -2.36 2.81 2.60
CA SER A 41 -2.08 2.23 3.91
C SER A 41 -1.96 0.71 3.83
N VAL A 42 -2.96 0.02 3.24
CA VAL A 42 -2.99 -1.43 3.08
C VAL A 42 -1.89 -1.92 2.14
N TRP A 43 -1.60 -1.17 1.08
CA TRP A 43 -0.53 -1.48 0.15
C TRP A 43 0.85 -1.40 0.82
N GLY A 44 1.12 -0.38 1.65
CA GLY A 44 2.38 -0.33 2.39
C GLY A 44 2.54 -1.48 3.40
N ILE A 45 1.44 -1.94 4.02
CA ILE A 45 1.44 -3.16 4.86
C ILE A 45 1.80 -4.40 4.02
N GLU A 46 1.22 -4.54 2.82
CA GLU A 46 1.56 -5.63 1.90
C GLU A 46 3.06 -5.67 1.60
N LYS A 47 3.67 -4.50 1.35
CA LYS A 47 5.12 -4.39 1.11
C LYS A 47 5.95 -4.81 2.31
N CYS A 48 5.55 -4.44 3.52
CA CYS A 48 6.21 -4.86 4.76
C CYS A 48 6.14 -6.38 4.96
N ILE A 49 5.00 -7.01 4.66
CA ILE A 49 4.84 -8.47 4.77
C ILE A 49 5.66 -9.19 3.68
N SER A 50 5.61 -8.71 2.44
CA SER A 50 6.39 -9.24 1.32
C SER A 50 7.90 -9.16 1.56
N TRP A 51 8.36 -8.11 2.25
CA TRP A 51 9.73 -8.01 2.74
C TRP A 51 10.12 -9.14 3.68
N GLN A 52 9.28 -9.40 4.70
CA GLN A 52 9.55 -10.39 5.71
C GLN A 52 9.58 -11.81 5.13
N LEU A 53 8.78 -12.06 4.08
CA LEU A 53 8.77 -13.30 3.31
C LEU A 53 9.95 -13.43 2.35
N GLY A 54 10.78 -12.39 2.19
CA GLY A 54 11.88 -12.38 1.24
C GLY A 54 11.41 -12.35 -0.21
N TYR A 55 10.21 -11.85 -0.50
CA TYR A 55 9.74 -11.68 -1.88
C TYR A 55 10.35 -10.44 -2.54
N LYS A 56 10.37 -10.46 -3.87
CA LYS A 56 10.77 -9.29 -4.66
C LYS A 56 9.74 -8.20 -4.44
N ILE A 57 10.18 -7.06 -3.92
CA ILE A 57 9.29 -5.92 -3.65
C ILE A 57 9.36 -4.98 -4.84
N GLY A 58 8.25 -4.85 -5.55
CA GLY A 58 8.05 -3.78 -6.52
C GLY A 58 7.59 -2.51 -5.80
N VAL A 59 8.40 -1.45 -5.82
CA VAL A 59 8.00 -0.10 -5.44
C VAL A 59 7.60 0.61 -6.73
N ALA A 60 6.29 0.67 -7.01
CA ALA A 60 5.75 1.13 -8.31
C ALA A 60 6.21 0.25 -9.51
N PRO A 61 5.65 0.39 -10.74
CA PRO A 61 5.82 -0.61 -11.80
C PRO A 61 7.23 -0.75 -12.39
N MET A 62 8.26 -0.07 -11.86
CA MET A 62 9.58 -0.04 -12.50
C MET A 62 10.76 -0.56 -11.69
N ILE A 63 10.63 -0.84 -10.38
CA ILE A 63 11.79 -1.29 -9.58
C ILE A 63 11.37 -2.47 -8.71
N THR A 64 11.47 -3.68 -9.26
CA THR A 64 11.44 -4.92 -8.47
C THR A 64 12.80 -5.14 -7.83
N ILE A 65 12.90 -4.93 -6.52
CA ILE A 65 14.13 -5.20 -5.78
C ILE A 65 14.32 -6.72 -5.73
N PRO A 66 15.39 -7.29 -6.32
CA PRO A 66 15.61 -8.72 -6.26
C PRO A 66 15.83 -9.17 -4.81
N VAL A 67 15.41 -10.42 -4.50
CA VAL A 67 15.54 -11.01 -3.15
C VAL A 67 16.98 -10.94 -2.63
N ASN A 68 17.93 -11.03 -3.56
CA ASN A 68 19.38 -11.04 -3.31
C ASN A 68 19.99 -9.63 -3.23
N ALA A 69 19.18 -8.56 -3.32
CA ALA A 69 19.68 -7.20 -3.26
C ALA A 69 20.32 -6.87 -1.91
N ASN A 70 21.35 -6.02 -1.96
CA ASN A 70 22.05 -5.52 -0.78
C ASN A 70 21.05 -4.96 0.25
N ARG A 71 21.24 -5.35 1.52
CA ARG A 71 20.41 -4.99 2.68
C ARG A 71 20.06 -3.49 2.74
N GLN A 72 20.96 -2.61 2.30
CA GLN A 72 20.75 -1.16 2.29
C GLN A 72 19.64 -0.72 1.31
N ILE A 73 19.67 -1.16 0.05
CA ILE A 73 18.64 -0.87 -0.98
C ILE A 73 17.28 -1.36 -0.51
N ARG A 74 17.36 -2.53 0.09
CA ARG A 74 16.23 -3.26 0.62
C ARG A 74 15.59 -2.42 1.77
N LEU A 75 16.39 -1.90 2.72
CA LEU A 75 15.92 -1.03 3.80
C LEU A 75 15.33 0.29 3.29
N LEU A 76 15.89 0.87 2.22
CA LEU A 76 15.33 2.06 1.58
C LEU A 76 13.91 1.81 1.07
N GLY A 77 13.67 0.68 0.39
CA GLY A 77 12.33 0.30 -0.06
C GLY A 77 11.33 0.12 1.09
N LEU A 78 11.78 -0.45 2.22
CA LEU A 78 10.95 -0.58 3.42
C LEU A 78 10.62 0.79 4.03
N SER A 79 11.64 1.65 4.18
CA SER A 79 11.46 3.00 4.72
C SER A 79 10.47 3.81 3.89
N TRP A 80 10.52 3.65 2.56
CA TRP A 80 9.60 4.29 1.64
C TRP A 80 8.17 3.76 1.81
N GLY A 81 8.00 2.44 1.93
CA GLY A 81 6.69 1.84 2.20
C GLY A 81 6.07 2.32 3.52
N VAL A 82 6.89 2.44 4.58
CA VAL A 82 6.45 2.95 5.88
C VAL A 82 6.03 4.43 5.80
N VAL A 83 6.81 5.27 5.11
CA VAL A 83 6.46 6.69 4.91
C VAL A 83 5.13 6.83 4.18
N ILE A 84 4.92 6.06 3.11
CA ILE A 84 3.65 6.08 2.35
C ILE A 84 2.47 5.63 3.24
N SER A 85 2.65 4.59 4.04
CA SER A 85 1.61 4.15 4.98
C SER A 85 1.26 5.24 5.99
N ILE A 86 2.25 5.88 6.61
CA ILE A 86 2.03 6.95 7.59
C ILE A 86 1.29 8.13 6.95
N LEU A 87 1.71 8.58 5.77
CA LEU A 87 1.04 9.65 5.04
C LEU A 87 -0.40 9.28 4.67
N GLY A 88 -0.63 8.04 4.21
CA GLY A 88 -1.97 7.51 3.94
C GLY A 88 -2.87 7.56 5.17
N PHE A 89 -2.38 7.08 6.32
CA PHE A 89 -3.11 7.11 7.58
C PHE A 89 -3.40 8.54 8.05
N TYR A 90 -2.41 9.43 8.02
CA TYR A 90 -2.58 10.82 8.44
C TYR A 90 -3.67 11.53 7.61
N ASN A 91 -3.60 11.39 6.29
CA ASN A 91 -4.57 12.00 5.39
C ASN A 91 -5.97 11.38 5.53
N LEU A 92 -6.06 10.06 5.79
CA LEU A 92 -7.32 9.39 6.10
C LEU A 92 -8.00 10.00 7.34
N PHE A 93 -7.24 10.17 8.42
CA PHE A 93 -7.77 10.77 9.64
C PHE A 93 -8.15 12.24 9.45
N SER A 94 -7.42 13.00 8.64
CA SER A 94 -7.80 14.38 8.34
C SER A 94 -9.12 14.48 7.57
N VAL A 95 -9.39 13.54 6.65
CA VAL A 95 -10.65 13.52 5.88
C VAL A 95 -11.82 13.00 6.71
N LEU A 96 -11.59 12.08 7.64
CA LEU A 96 -12.63 11.60 8.57
C LEU A 96 -13.00 12.63 9.64
N ALA A 97 -12.09 13.56 9.96
CA ALA A 97 -12.29 14.58 10.99
C ALA A 97 -13.02 15.84 10.49
N THR A 98 -13.17 16.01 9.18
CA THR A 98 -13.94 17.08 8.51
C THR A 98 -15.36 16.65 8.21
#